data_AF-Q9U922-F1
#
_entry.id   AF-Q9U922-F1
#
_cell.length_a   1.000
_cell.length_b   1.000
_cell.length_c   1.000
_cell.angle_alpha   90.00
_cell.angle_beta   90.00
_cell.angle_gamma   90.00
#
_symmetry.space_group_name_H-M   'P 1'
#
loop_
_entity.id
_entity.type
_entity.pdbx_description
1 polymer ?
#
loop_
_entity_poly.entity_id
_entity_poly.type
_entity_poly.pdbx_seq_one_letter_code
_entity_poly.pdbx_strand_id
1 'polypeptide(L)' 'AGLKIHMSQKSNPVNKVISLALDMKRHVMSNEVFQIKIGIHYGNVIAGVIGHHKPQFSLI' A
#
# COMPACT_ATOMS: atom_id res chain seq x y z
N ALA A 1 20.02 -10.14 -32.54
CA ALA A 1 19.09 -10.80 -31.59
C ALA A 1 18.40 -9.72 -30.77
N GLY A 2 17.12 -9.45 -31.06
CA GLY A 2 16.36 -8.37 -30.42
C GLY A 2 15.96 -8.75 -29.00
N LEU A 3 16.39 -7.94 -28.03
CA LEU A 3 15.98 -8.04 -26.63
C LEU A 3 14.50 -7.67 -26.54
N LYS A 4 13.61 -8.66 -26.43
CA LYS A 4 12.21 -8.42 -26.02
C LYS A 4 12.24 -7.98 -24.56
N ILE A 5 12.29 -6.68 -24.35
CA ILE A 5 12.10 -6.07 -23.03
C ILE A 5 10.68 -6.46 -22.63
N HIS A 6 10.57 -7.43 -21.73
CA HIS A 6 9.30 -7.82 -21.14
C HIS A 6 8.85 -6.61 -20.32
N MET A 7 8.04 -5.75 -20.94
CA MET A 7 7.41 -4.61 -20.29
C MET A 7 6.46 -5.17 -19.24
N SER A 8 7.00 -5.50 -18.07
CA SER A 8 6.23 -5.89 -16.90
C SER A 8 5.25 -4.76 -16.64
N GLN A 9 3.97 -5.02 -16.93
CA GLN A 9 2.90 -4.05 -16.79
C GLN A 9 2.84 -3.65 -15.32
N LYS A 10 3.48 -2.53 -14.99
CA LYS A 10 3.64 -2.05 -13.61
C LYS A 10 2.27 -1.62 -13.13
N SER A 11 1.57 -2.53 -12.46
CA SER A 11 0.19 -2.31 -12.04
C SER A 11 0.10 -1.10 -11.12
N ASN A 12 -0.87 -0.23 -11.44
CA ASN A 12 -1.08 1.06 -10.79
C ASN A 12 -1.12 0.90 -9.25
N PRO A 13 -0.25 1.61 -8.50
CA PRO A 13 -0.17 1.46 -7.04
C PRO A 13 -1.48 1.83 -6.34
N VAL A 14 -2.25 2.78 -6.87
CA VAL A 14 -3.56 3.14 -6.33
C VAL A 14 -4.51 1.95 -6.36
N ASN A 15 -4.55 1.23 -7.48
CA ASN A 15 -5.40 0.05 -7.63
C ASN A 15 -5.01 -1.07 -6.66
N LYS A 16 -3.71 -1.24 -6.36
CA LYS A 16 -3.23 -2.20 -5.37
C LYS A 16 -3.68 -1.87 -3.96
N VAL A 17 -3.63 -0.59 -3.58
CA VAL A 17 -4.07 -0.15 -2.25
C VAL A 17 -5.58 -0.31 -2.11
N ILE A 18 -6.35 -0.01 -3.16
CA ILE A 18 -7.79 -0.22 -3.17
C ILE A 18 -8.13 -1.72 -3.05
N SER A 19 -7.47 -2.60 -3.81
CA SER A 19 -7.72 -4.05 -3.70
C SER A 19 -7.38 -4.58 -2.31
N LEU A 20 -6.26 -4.13 -1.74
CA LEU A 20 -5.85 -4.51 -0.39
C LEU A 20 -6.88 -4.05 0.66
N ALA A 21 -7.39 -2.82 0.56
CA ALA A 21 -8.39 -2.31 1.48
C ALA A 21 -9.70 -3.13 1.44
N LEU A 22 -10.13 -3.55 0.25
CA LEU A 22 -11.30 -4.41 0.08
C LEU A 22 -11.08 -5.80 0.68
N ASP A 23 -9.91 -6.39 0.48
CA ASP A 23 -9.58 -7.70 1.03
C ASP A 23 -9.47 -7.66 2.55
N MET A 24 -8.88 -6.59 3.11
CA MET A 24 -8.84 -6.38 4.56
C MET A 24 -10.25 -6.24 5.15
N LYS A 25 -11.13 -5.48 4.49
CA LYS A 25 -12.53 -5.35 4.92
C LYS A 25 -13.25 -6.69 4.94
N ARG A 26 -13.10 -7.50 3.89
CA ARG A 26 -13.68 -8.85 3.81
C ARG A 26 -13.18 -9.74 4.93
N HIS A 27 -11.88 -9.72 5.20
CA HIS A 27 -11.27 -10.54 6.24
C HIS A 27 -11.81 -10.19 7.64
N VAL A 28 -11.95 -8.90 7.94
CA VAL A 28 -12.47 -8.45 9.24
C VAL A 28 -13.96 -8.76 9.40
N MET A 29 -14.75 -8.55 8.35
CA MET A 29 -16.20 -8.86 8.37
C MET A 29 -16.48 -10.35 8.61
N SER A 30 -15.58 -11.25 8.20
CA SER A 30 -15.73 -12.68 8.43
C SER A 30 -15.76 -13.07 9.91
N ASN A 31 -15.26 -12.21 10.82
CA ASN A 31 -15.20 -12.51 12.25
C ASN A 31 -16.29 -11.81 13.07
N GLU A 32 -17.19 -11.01 12.45
CA GLU A 32 -18.35 -10.24 12.99
C GLU A 32 -18.17 -9.40 14.27
N VAL A 33 -17.04 -9.51 14.98
CA VAL A 33 -16.77 -8.86 16.26
C VAL A 33 -16.21 -7.45 16.09
N PHE A 34 -15.74 -7.10 14.89
CA PHE A 34 -15.01 -5.85 14.66
C PHE A 34 -15.48 -5.12 13.39
N GLN A 35 -15.73 -3.83 13.50
CA GLN A 35 -16.06 -2.95 12.37
C GLN A 35 -14.90 -2.01 12.07
N ILE A 36 -14.43 -1.99 10.82
CA ILE A 36 -13.33 -1.12 10.38
C ILE A 36 -13.78 -0.08 9.37
N LYS A 37 -13.20 1.12 9.48
CA LYS A 37 -13.29 2.20 8.49
C LYS A 37 -11.89 2.44 7.92
N ILE A 38 -11.75 2.42 6.59
CA ILE A 38 -10.46 2.60 5.91
C ILE A 38 -10.51 3.91 5.12
N GLY A 39 -9.63 4.85 5.44
CA GLY A 39 -9.41 6.07 4.66
C GLY A 39 -8.22 5.91 3.72
N ILE A 40 -8.33 6.36 2.47
CA ILE A 40 -7.25 6.31 1.48
C ILE A 40 -7.08 7.71 0.91
N HIS A 41 -5.83 8.20 0.88
CA HIS A 41 -5.45 9.48 0.30
C HIS A 41 -4.32 9.27 -0.72
N TYR A 42 -4.31 10.08 -1.79
CA TYR A 42 -3.28 10.06 -2.82
C TYR A 42 -2.70 11.47 -3.02
N GLY A 43 -1.38 11.56 -3.08
CA GLY A 43 -0.67 12.82 -3.28
C GLY A 43 0.84 12.63 -3.10
N ASN A 44 1.58 13.74 -3.22
CA ASN A 44 3.00 13.76 -2.93
C ASN A 44 3.24 13.66 -1.42
N VAL A 45 4.31 12.97 -1.03
CA VAL A 45 4.66 12.69 0.37
C VAL A 45 6.18 12.80 0.54
N ILE A 46 6.64 13.11 1.74
CA ILE A 46 8.06 13.06 2.09
C ILE A 46 8.29 11.77 2.87
N ALA A 47 9.20 10.91 2.40
CA ALA A 47 9.51 9.64 3.04
C ALA A 47 11.00 9.55 3.38
N GLY A 48 11.32 8.97 4.53
CA GLY A 48 12.70 8.85 4.99
C GLY A 48 12.86 8.02 6.26
N VAL A 49 14.08 7.96 6.77
CA VAL A 49 14.39 7.32 8.05
C VAL A 49 14.56 8.40 9.11
N ILE A 50 13.85 8.26 10.21
CA ILE A 50 13.95 9.13 11.37
C ILE A 50 14.68 8.38 12.48
N GLY A 51 15.54 9.09 13.21
CA GLY A 51 16.25 8.56 14.39
C GLY A 51 17.62 7.95 14.06
N HIS A 52 18.63 8.29 14.86
CA HIS A 52 20.00 7.79 14.69
C HIS A 52 20.22 6.42 15.36
N HIS A 53 19.82 6.27 16.63
CA HIS A 53 20.02 5.02 17.38
C HIS A 53 18.88 4.00 17.22
N LYS A 54 17.70 4.45 16.79
CA LYS A 54 16.53 3.61 16.51
C LYS A 54 15.87 4.08 15.21
N PRO A 55 16.48 3.73 14.06
CA PRO A 55 15.99 4.17 12.76
C PRO A 55 14.58 3.60 12.49
N GLN A 56 13.65 4.47 12.11
CA GLN A 56 12.30 4.11 11.71
C GLN A 56 11.98 4.74 10.35
N PHE A 57 11.45 3.93 9.43
CA PHE A 57 10.90 4.47 8.18
C PHE A 57 9.59 5.18 8.48
N SER A 58 9.50 6.44 8.08
CA SER A 58 8.33 7.27 8.29
C SER A 58 7.97 8.00 7.00
N LEU A 59 6.68 8.32 6.91
CA LEU A 59 6.08 9.13 5.86
C LEU A 59 5.42 10.33 6.56
N ILE A 60 5.81 11.53 6.13
CA ILE A 60 5.29 12.82 6.58
C ILE A 60 4.63 13.55 5.41
#